data_AF-A0A521T0F4-F1
#
_entry.id   AF-A0A521T0F4-F1
#
_cell.length_a   1.000
_cell.length_b   1.000
_cell.length_c   1.000
_cell.angle_alpha   90.00
_cell.angle_beta   90.00
_cell.angle_gamma   90.00
#
_symmetry.space_group_name_H-M   'P 1'
#
loop_
_entity.id
_entity.type
_entity.pdbx_description
1 polymer ?
#
loop_
_entity_poly.entity_id
_entity_poly.type
_entity_poly.pdbx_seq_one_letter_code
_entity_poly.pdbx_strand_id
1 'polypeptide(L)'
;MNRGWLGLCIAMFLLACNLSTTRPADLHTPAATEAETAAPQDDPVPEATAQPQGASGATDAPNPPQGVGPRAFPPDVNPLTGLTVSDPAVLDRRPVAVKINNYPRSNRPQWGLSLADIVYEYYHNNDLPRFHAIFYSRDAELAGPIRSGRLLDIHLVAMYQSDFVFGSADERILDQLNDQTYRKRLIYLLDGDPCPPQPVCRYDPAGYNLLVTGTQAVREYLSEYREQRDDRPDLDGMWFNPGLPQGGQPLVRLYVRYSYGAYLYWQWDPTTGRYLRYQDTQEDFQGRGEAYALLTDRLTGDAIAADNVVVLVVEHKDFVYQPPKDGNPAVEIIDIKLEGSGRAYALRDGMLFEVRWVRAADEGALSLTFLDGSPYPYKPGVTWYQVVSVKTKPSFDGDTVRFNFVIR
;
A
#
# COMPACT_ATOMS: atom_id res chain seq x y z
N MET A 1 31.78 9.86 69.36
CA MET A 1 31.22 8.60 68.82
C MET A 1 31.64 8.53 67.35
N ASN A 2 32.82 8.08 66.96
CA ASN A 2 33.54 6.80 67.11
C ASN A 2 32.93 5.63 66.28
N ARG A 3 33.78 5.13 65.34
CA ARG A 3 33.71 3.91 64.48
C ARG A 3 32.86 4.00 63.21
N GLY A 4 33.29 3.59 62.00
CA GLY A 4 34.48 2.86 61.55
C GLY A 4 34.15 1.50 60.91
N TRP A 5 34.35 1.40 59.59
CA TRP A 5 34.88 0.25 58.80
C TRP A 5 34.07 -1.04 58.50
N LEU A 6 34.48 -1.68 57.38
CA LEU A 6 34.16 -2.97 56.71
C LEU A 6 33.01 -2.93 55.67
N GLY A 7 33.17 -3.27 54.38
CA GLY A 7 34.21 -4.03 53.69
C GLY A 7 33.87 -5.53 53.64
N LEU A 8 33.26 -6.02 52.55
CA LEU A 8 33.37 -7.42 52.16
C LEU A 8 33.12 -7.63 50.66
N CYS A 9 34.18 -8.01 49.94
CA CYS A 9 34.16 -8.69 48.66
C CYS A 9 33.86 -10.18 48.91
N ILE A 10 33.06 -10.84 48.06
CA ILE A 10 33.11 -12.30 47.91
C ILE A 10 33.11 -12.66 46.43
N ALA A 11 34.11 -13.46 46.08
CA ALA A 11 34.43 -13.97 44.76
C ALA A 11 33.78 -15.34 44.50
N MET A 12 33.66 -15.64 43.19
CA MET A 12 33.52 -16.89 42.45
C MET A 12 33.43 -18.23 43.22
N PHE A 13 32.53 -19.11 42.74
CA PHE A 13 32.87 -20.52 42.53
C PHE A 13 32.27 -21.05 41.20
N LEU A 14 33.18 -21.46 40.32
CA LEU A 14 32.96 -22.37 39.20
C LEU A 14 32.75 -23.79 39.75
N LEU A 15 31.79 -24.53 39.21
CA LEU A 15 31.86 -26.00 39.19
C LEU A 15 31.43 -26.54 37.84
N ALA A 16 32.41 -27.08 37.13
CA ALA A 16 32.27 -27.95 35.97
C ALA A 16 32.05 -29.39 36.45
N CYS A 17 31.25 -30.17 35.72
CA CYS A 17 31.39 -31.61 35.66
C CYS A 17 31.28 -32.06 34.20
N ASN A 18 32.36 -32.69 33.73
CA ASN A 18 32.56 -33.37 32.47
C ASN A 18 32.07 -34.84 32.55
N LEU A 19 32.11 -35.50 31.38
CA LEU A 19 32.15 -36.95 31.09
C LEU A 19 30.77 -37.54 30.72
N SER A 20 30.56 -38.32 29.65
CA SER A 20 31.48 -38.87 28.64
C SER A 20 30.70 -39.34 27.41
N THR A 21 31.42 -39.29 26.29
CA THR A 21 31.27 -39.98 25.00
C THR A 21 30.59 -41.35 24.97
N THR A 22 29.76 -41.58 23.96
CA THR A 22 29.78 -42.82 23.14
C THR A 22 29.29 -42.55 21.72
N ARG A 23 30.13 -42.91 20.73
CA ARG A 23 29.82 -43.09 19.30
C ARG A 23 29.66 -44.60 19.07
N PRO A 24 28.72 -45.02 18.23
CA PRO A 24 29.07 -45.85 17.07
C PRO A 24 28.16 -45.49 15.87
N ALA A 25 28.39 -45.82 14.61
CA ALA A 25 29.48 -46.39 13.84
C ALA A 25 29.20 -45.94 12.38
N ASP A 26 30.25 -45.80 11.58
CA ASP A 26 30.10 -45.70 10.12
C ASP A 26 29.48 -46.99 9.58
N LEU A 27 28.80 -46.93 8.43
CA LEU A 27 29.00 -47.81 7.26
C LEU A 27 27.91 -47.58 6.18
N HIS A 28 28.41 -47.25 4.97
CA HIS A 28 27.90 -47.64 3.64
C HIS A 28 27.08 -46.63 2.82
N THR A 29 27.82 -45.94 1.96
CA THR A 29 27.40 -45.47 0.62
C THR A 29 27.17 -46.64 -0.33
N PRO A 30 26.11 -46.61 -1.16
CA PRO A 30 26.12 -47.22 -2.48
C PRO A 30 26.10 -46.17 -3.59
N ALA A 31 26.73 -46.54 -4.69
CA ALA A 31 27.11 -45.73 -5.83
C ALA A 31 25.95 -45.31 -6.74
N ALA A 32 26.25 -44.31 -7.57
CA ALA A 32 25.45 -43.85 -8.69
C ALA A 32 25.11 -44.97 -9.68
N THR A 33 23.94 -44.87 -10.31
CA THR A 33 23.58 -45.60 -11.53
C THR A 33 22.99 -44.60 -12.51
N GLU A 34 23.71 -44.39 -13.62
CA GLU A 34 23.19 -43.77 -14.84
C GLU A 34 22.11 -44.66 -15.45
N ALA A 35 21.02 -44.06 -15.91
CA ALA A 35 20.08 -44.68 -16.82
C ALA A 35 19.66 -43.68 -17.90
N GLU A 36 20.40 -43.77 -19.00
CA GLU A 36 20.00 -43.78 -20.41
C GLU A 36 18.78 -42.96 -20.89
N THR A 37 19.10 -42.10 -21.85
CA THR A 37 18.22 -41.29 -22.69
C THR A 37 17.38 -42.16 -23.65
N ALA A 38 16.08 -41.89 -23.76
CA ALA A 38 15.27 -42.38 -24.87
C ALA A 38 14.29 -41.29 -25.35
N ALA A 39 14.32 -41.02 -26.66
CA ALA A 39 13.32 -40.30 -27.45
C ALA A 39 13.37 -40.90 -28.88
N PRO A 40 12.37 -40.70 -29.76
CA PRO A 40 10.95 -40.41 -29.59
C PRO A 40 10.07 -41.48 -30.27
N GLN A 41 8.75 -41.53 -30.00
CA GLN A 41 7.80 -42.22 -30.88
C GLN A 41 6.52 -41.40 -31.06
N ASP A 42 6.17 -41.18 -32.33
CA ASP A 42 4.97 -40.50 -32.82
C ASP A 42 3.71 -41.38 -32.73
N ASP A 43 2.59 -40.67 -32.56
CA ASP A 43 1.14 -40.94 -32.57
C ASP A 43 0.56 -42.25 -33.15
N PRO A 44 -0.67 -42.57 -32.72
CA PRO A 44 -1.78 -42.37 -33.66
C PRO A 44 -3.04 -41.72 -33.07
N VAL A 45 -3.67 -40.86 -33.88
CA VAL A 45 -5.06 -40.37 -33.80
C VAL A 45 -5.98 -41.47 -34.38
N PRO A 46 -7.16 -41.79 -33.79
CA PRO A 46 -8.40 -41.23 -34.34
C PRO A 46 -9.60 -41.02 -33.38
N GLU A 47 -10.41 -40.04 -33.81
CA GLU A 47 -11.88 -39.97 -33.83
C GLU A 47 -12.69 -39.41 -32.66
N ALA A 48 -13.64 -38.56 -33.07
CA ALA A 48 -14.55 -37.77 -32.28
C ALA A 48 -15.81 -38.55 -31.89
N THR A 49 -16.35 -38.30 -30.68
CA THR A 49 -17.81 -38.40 -30.46
C THR A 49 -18.30 -37.54 -29.27
N ALA A 50 -19.26 -36.67 -29.59
CA ALA A 50 -20.35 -36.01 -28.85
C ALA A 50 -20.31 -35.72 -27.32
N GLN A 51 -20.73 -34.49 -27.01
CA GLN A 51 -21.10 -33.90 -25.71
C GLN A 51 -22.20 -34.66 -24.93
N PRO A 52 -22.30 -34.34 -23.63
CA PRO A 52 -23.56 -33.79 -23.10
C PRO A 52 -23.42 -32.37 -22.54
N GLN A 53 -24.46 -31.58 -22.77
CA GLN A 53 -24.70 -30.22 -22.28
C GLN A 53 -25.04 -30.19 -20.77
N GLY A 54 -24.66 -29.09 -20.11
CA GLY A 54 -25.52 -28.46 -19.08
C GLY A 54 -24.93 -28.22 -17.71
N ALA A 55 -24.28 -27.05 -17.52
CA ALA A 55 -24.49 -26.13 -16.39
C ALA A 55 -23.64 -24.86 -16.64
N SER A 56 -24.16 -23.98 -17.49
CA SER A 56 -23.62 -22.64 -17.72
C SER A 56 -24.36 -21.64 -16.84
N GLY A 57 -23.61 -20.79 -16.15
CA GLY A 57 -24.13 -19.69 -15.33
C GLY A 57 -23.05 -18.70 -14.89
N ALA A 58 -21.98 -18.56 -15.67
CA ALA A 58 -21.09 -17.39 -15.62
C ALA A 58 -21.08 -16.83 -17.05
N THR A 59 -21.85 -15.77 -17.27
CA THR A 59 -21.82 -15.05 -18.53
C THR A 59 -20.56 -14.22 -18.58
N ASP A 60 -19.54 -14.73 -19.27
CA ASP A 60 -18.52 -13.93 -19.92
C ASP A 60 -19.23 -13.03 -20.95
N ALA A 61 -19.59 -11.82 -20.56
CA ALA A 61 -19.96 -10.78 -21.51
C ALA A 61 -18.66 -10.13 -22.02
N PRO A 62 -18.31 -10.25 -23.31
CA PRO A 62 -17.15 -9.56 -23.86
C PRO A 62 -17.47 -8.06 -23.98
N ASN A 63 -16.86 -7.23 -23.12
CA ASN A 63 -16.82 -5.79 -23.37
C ASN A 63 -15.97 -5.53 -24.64
N PRO A 64 -16.35 -4.60 -25.53
CA PRO A 64 -15.54 -4.24 -26.69
C PRO A 64 -14.16 -3.70 -26.25
N PRO A 65 -13.11 -3.74 -27.11
CA PRO A 65 -11.74 -3.30 -26.80
C PRO A 65 -11.58 -1.77 -26.63
N GLN A 66 -12.65 -1.06 -26.27
CA GLN A 66 -12.61 0.34 -25.86
C GLN A 66 -12.70 0.37 -24.34
N GLY A 67 -11.62 0.82 -23.68
CA GLY A 67 -11.54 0.89 -22.21
C GLY A 67 -12.68 1.67 -21.54
N VAL A 68 -12.74 1.64 -20.21
CA VAL A 68 -13.80 2.25 -19.38
C VAL A 68 -13.29 3.50 -18.65
N GLY A 69 -14.15 4.51 -18.50
CA GLY A 69 -13.78 5.83 -17.94
C GLY A 69 -13.23 6.78 -19.01
N PRO A 70 -12.61 7.92 -18.62
CA PRO A 70 -12.42 8.39 -17.26
C PRO A 70 -13.69 8.98 -16.63
N ARG A 71 -14.81 9.00 -17.36
CA ARG A 71 -16.10 9.49 -16.90
C ARG A 71 -17.21 8.48 -17.18
N ALA A 72 -18.35 8.65 -16.52
CA ALA A 72 -19.60 7.94 -16.83
C ALA A 72 -19.44 6.41 -16.82
N PHE A 73 -18.87 5.89 -15.74
CA PHE A 73 -18.71 4.44 -15.54
C PHE A 73 -20.07 3.73 -15.53
N PRO A 74 -20.16 2.51 -16.10
CA PRO A 74 -21.33 1.66 -15.92
C PRO A 74 -21.66 1.46 -14.43
N PRO A 75 -22.95 1.26 -14.08
CA PRO A 75 -23.37 1.14 -12.68
C PRO A 75 -22.65 0.04 -11.90
N ASP A 76 -22.27 -1.05 -12.57
CA ASP A 76 -21.60 -2.21 -12.01
C ASP A 76 -20.07 -2.16 -12.10
N VAL A 77 -19.47 -1.07 -12.59
CA VAL A 77 -18.01 -0.94 -12.69
C VAL A 77 -17.47 -0.01 -11.60
N ASN A 78 -16.50 -0.51 -10.83
CA ASN A 78 -15.80 0.28 -9.82
C ASN A 78 -14.89 1.33 -10.50
N PRO A 79 -15.16 2.64 -10.36
CA PRO A 79 -14.37 3.72 -10.99
C PRO A 79 -12.92 3.82 -10.49
N LEU A 80 -12.58 3.17 -9.36
CA LEU A 80 -11.23 3.19 -8.79
C LEU A 80 -10.34 2.04 -9.28
N THR A 81 -10.94 1.00 -9.87
CA THR A 81 -10.21 -0.19 -10.34
C THR A 81 -10.56 -0.59 -11.78
N GLY A 82 -11.64 -0.09 -12.37
CA GLY A 82 -12.12 -0.51 -13.68
C GLY A 82 -12.65 -1.96 -13.73
N LEU A 83 -12.84 -2.60 -12.57
CA LEU A 83 -13.37 -3.95 -12.45
C LEU A 83 -14.89 -3.92 -12.23
N THR A 84 -15.59 -4.89 -12.80
CA THR A 84 -17.01 -5.14 -12.51
C THR A 84 -17.18 -5.73 -11.12
N VAL A 85 -18.17 -5.26 -10.36
CA VAL A 85 -18.62 -5.85 -9.10
C VAL A 85 -19.84 -6.73 -9.33
N SER A 86 -19.98 -7.81 -8.57
CA SER A 86 -21.14 -8.70 -8.68
C SER A 86 -22.43 -8.06 -8.16
N ASP A 87 -22.32 -7.20 -7.15
CA ASP A 87 -23.42 -6.41 -6.57
C ASP A 87 -23.13 -4.91 -6.77
N PRO A 88 -23.79 -4.22 -7.71
CA PRO A 88 -23.62 -2.79 -7.94
C PRO A 88 -23.90 -1.91 -6.72
N ALA A 89 -24.71 -2.38 -5.75
CA ALA A 89 -25.04 -1.61 -4.56
C ALA A 89 -23.80 -1.32 -3.68
N VAL A 90 -22.72 -2.11 -3.80
CA VAL A 90 -21.45 -1.83 -3.12
C VAL A 90 -20.75 -0.58 -3.65
N LEU A 91 -21.19 -0.04 -4.79
CA LEU A 91 -20.74 1.21 -5.37
C LEU A 91 -21.71 2.37 -5.10
N ASP A 92 -22.82 2.13 -4.41
CA ASP A 92 -23.76 3.18 -3.99
C ASP A 92 -23.41 3.73 -2.59
N ARG A 93 -22.16 3.52 -2.15
CA ARG A 93 -21.61 3.95 -0.86
C ARG A 93 -20.36 4.77 -1.05
N ARG A 94 -19.88 5.44 0.00
CA ARG A 94 -18.59 6.15 -0.07
C ARG A 94 -17.39 5.20 0.14
N PRO A 95 -16.23 5.48 -0.48
CA PRO A 95 -14.98 4.84 -0.10
C PRO A 95 -14.61 5.19 1.34
N VAL A 96 -13.98 4.25 2.06
CA VAL A 96 -13.36 4.51 3.35
C VAL A 96 -11.86 4.60 3.16
N ALA A 97 -11.27 5.71 3.55
CA ALA A 97 -9.83 5.92 3.58
C ALA A 97 -9.30 5.72 5.01
N VAL A 98 -8.21 4.96 5.14
CA VAL A 98 -7.56 4.71 6.43
C VAL A 98 -6.10 5.14 6.36
N LYS A 99 -5.68 5.99 7.31
CA LYS A 99 -4.29 6.40 7.44
C LYS A 99 -3.48 5.31 8.13
N ILE A 100 -2.71 4.53 7.38
CA ILE A 100 -2.03 3.34 7.90
C ILE A 100 -0.53 3.60 8.11
N ASN A 101 -0.01 3.10 9.22
CA ASN A 101 1.38 3.20 9.60
C ASN A 101 2.29 2.32 8.74
N ASN A 102 3.48 2.82 8.40
CA ASN A 102 4.54 1.99 7.83
C ASN A 102 5.78 1.86 8.76
N TYR A 103 5.85 2.63 9.85
CA TYR A 103 7.01 2.61 10.75
C TYR A 103 6.60 2.83 12.24
N PRO A 104 7.15 2.10 13.21
CA PRO A 104 8.33 1.23 13.14
C PRO A 104 8.05 -0.13 12.50
N ARG A 105 9.11 -0.83 12.07
CA ARG A 105 9.04 -2.18 11.47
C ARG A 105 8.21 -3.17 12.28
N SER A 106 8.25 -3.09 13.61
CA SER A 106 7.48 -3.96 14.52
C SER A 106 5.95 -3.85 14.38
N ASN A 107 5.46 -2.81 13.69
CA ASN A 107 4.04 -2.62 13.40
C ASN A 107 3.60 -3.30 12.09
N ARG A 108 4.54 -3.91 11.35
CA ARG A 108 4.28 -4.69 10.12
C ARG A 108 4.11 -6.18 10.47
N PRO A 109 3.50 -7.00 9.59
CA PRO A 109 2.65 -6.58 8.47
C PRO A 109 1.42 -5.79 8.94
N GLN A 110 0.93 -4.89 8.11
CA GLN A 110 -0.31 -4.13 8.33
C GLN A 110 -1.54 -5.01 8.13
N TRP A 111 -2.70 -4.57 8.60
CA TRP A 111 -3.99 -5.18 8.27
C TRP A 111 -4.68 -4.43 7.13
N GLY A 112 -5.27 -5.18 6.20
CA GLY A 112 -6.25 -4.73 5.21
C GLY A 112 -5.69 -4.11 3.92
N LEU A 113 -4.38 -3.84 3.81
CA LEU A 113 -3.77 -3.30 2.60
C LEU A 113 -4.03 -4.13 1.32
N SER A 114 -4.19 -5.46 1.40
CA SER A 114 -4.52 -6.32 0.24
C SER A 114 -5.96 -6.14 -0.27
N LEU A 115 -6.83 -5.57 0.56
CA LEU A 115 -8.24 -5.33 0.27
C LEU A 115 -8.51 -3.91 -0.25
N ALA A 116 -7.54 -2.99 -0.13
CA ALA A 116 -7.64 -1.64 -0.66
C ALA A 116 -7.65 -1.64 -2.20
N ASP A 117 -8.43 -0.72 -2.78
CA ASP A 117 -8.51 -0.50 -4.22
C ASP A 117 -7.39 0.44 -4.69
N ILE A 118 -7.06 1.43 -3.86
CA ILE A 118 -5.98 2.40 -4.08
C ILE A 118 -5.19 2.58 -2.79
N VAL A 119 -3.86 2.63 -2.90
CA VAL A 119 -2.98 3.00 -1.77
C VAL A 119 -1.98 4.06 -2.19
N TYR A 120 -1.92 5.15 -1.45
CA TYR A 120 -0.85 6.14 -1.55
C TYR A 120 0.20 5.91 -0.47
N GLU A 121 1.46 5.85 -0.86
CA GLU A 121 2.61 5.95 0.04
C GLU A 121 3.32 7.29 -0.21
N TYR A 122 3.55 8.05 0.86
CA TYR A 122 4.20 9.34 0.76
C TYR A 122 4.97 9.68 2.03
N TYR A 123 6.05 10.45 1.88
CA TYR A 123 6.82 10.99 2.99
C TYR A 123 5.94 11.87 3.86
N HIS A 124 5.89 11.61 5.17
CA HIS A 124 5.08 12.43 6.07
C HIS A 124 5.94 13.46 6.81
N ASN A 125 6.90 13.01 7.64
CA ASN A 125 7.87 13.80 8.39
C ASN A 125 8.90 12.86 9.05
N ASN A 126 10.06 13.38 9.46
CA ASN A 126 11.15 12.65 10.10
C ASN A 126 11.61 11.42 9.30
N ASP A 127 11.84 11.58 7.99
CA ASP A 127 12.40 10.51 7.15
C ASP A 127 11.51 9.27 6.99
N LEU A 128 10.20 9.37 7.24
CA LEU A 128 9.33 8.19 7.23
C LEU A 128 8.08 8.40 6.37
N PRO A 129 7.67 7.39 5.59
CA PRO A 129 6.42 7.41 4.86
C PRO A 129 5.28 6.77 5.66
N ARG A 130 4.05 7.06 5.24
CA ARG A 130 2.83 6.36 5.69
C ARG A 130 1.94 6.07 4.52
N PHE A 131 1.04 5.11 4.71
CA PHE A 131 0.02 4.78 3.73
C PHE A 131 -1.25 5.60 3.94
N HIS A 132 -1.98 5.84 2.86
CA HIS A 132 -3.37 6.24 2.83
C HIS A 132 -4.08 5.23 1.93
N ALA A 133 -4.79 4.29 2.55
CA ALA A 133 -5.41 3.15 1.86
C ALA A 133 -6.91 3.39 1.70
N ILE A 134 -7.43 3.20 0.50
CA ILE A 134 -8.81 3.52 0.10
C ILE A 134 -9.54 2.24 -0.24
N PHE A 135 -10.63 1.99 0.48
CA PHE A 135 -11.45 0.79 0.42
C PHE A 135 -12.82 1.13 -0.14
N TYR A 136 -13.17 0.60 -1.31
CA TYR A 136 -14.45 0.92 -1.94
C TYR A 136 -15.25 -0.35 -2.29
N SER A 137 -14.75 -1.17 -3.21
CA SER A 137 -15.44 -2.39 -3.63
C SER A 137 -15.36 -3.53 -2.61
N ARG A 138 -14.39 -3.49 -1.70
CA ARG A 138 -14.16 -4.51 -0.68
C ARG A 138 -14.01 -3.87 0.69
N ASP A 139 -14.60 -4.51 1.69
CA ASP A 139 -14.41 -4.13 3.08
C ASP A 139 -13.26 -4.91 3.71
N ALA A 140 -12.58 -4.27 4.66
CA ALA A 140 -11.62 -4.90 5.55
C ALA A 140 -12.21 -4.97 6.96
N GLU A 141 -12.25 -6.17 7.53
CA GLU A 141 -12.65 -6.37 8.93
C GLU A 141 -11.71 -5.64 9.89
N LEU A 142 -10.42 -5.60 9.55
CA LEU A 142 -9.41 -4.79 10.22
C LEU A 142 -8.53 -4.07 9.21
N ALA A 143 -8.32 -2.79 9.43
CA ALA A 143 -7.38 -1.93 8.73
C ALA A 143 -6.54 -1.12 9.74
N GLY A 144 -5.23 -1.12 9.56
CA GLY A 144 -4.30 -0.45 10.47
C GLY A 144 -2.88 -1.02 10.42
N PRO A 145 -1.98 -0.59 11.32
CA PRO A 145 -2.24 0.32 12.44
C PRO A 145 -2.52 1.74 12.00
N ILE A 146 -3.54 2.38 12.57
CA ILE A 146 -3.94 3.74 12.22
C ILE A 146 -2.95 4.75 12.78
N ARG A 147 -2.61 5.78 11.98
CA ARG A 147 -1.71 6.88 12.37
C ARG A 147 -2.24 8.23 11.92
N SER A 148 -1.44 9.25 12.20
CA SER A 148 -1.87 10.63 12.10
C SER A 148 -1.97 11.14 10.67
N GLY A 149 -3.00 11.93 10.41
CA GLY A 149 -3.26 12.60 9.12
C GLY A 149 -2.26 13.72 8.82
N ARG A 150 -2.13 14.09 7.54
CA ARG A 150 -1.19 15.08 7.00
C ARG A 150 -1.88 15.96 5.96
N LEU A 151 -1.22 17.05 5.56
CA LEU A 151 -1.78 18.00 4.57
C LEU A 151 -2.16 17.33 3.25
N LEU A 152 -1.38 16.35 2.77
CA LEU A 152 -1.74 15.62 1.55
C LEU A 152 -3.08 14.87 1.69
N ASP A 153 -3.45 14.40 2.88
CA ASP A 153 -4.73 13.71 3.07
C ASP A 153 -5.92 14.63 2.78
N ILE A 154 -5.78 15.97 2.92
CA ILE A 154 -6.83 16.93 2.54
C ILE A 154 -7.19 16.77 1.06
N HIS A 155 -6.18 16.63 0.21
CA HIS A 155 -6.36 16.43 -1.23
C HIS A 155 -6.93 15.03 -1.52
N LEU A 156 -6.40 13.98 -0.89
CA LEU A 156 -6.83 12.60 -1.14
C LEU A 156 -8.30 12.38 -0.75
N VAL A 157 -8.72 12.89 0.41
CA VAL A 157 -10.11 12.78 0.88
C VAL A 157 -11.08 13.53 -0.04
N ALA A 158 -10.65 14.66 -0.62
CA ALA A 158 -11.44 15.40 -1.59
C ALA A 158 -11.57 14.62 -2.91
N MET A 159 -10.45 14.14 -3.46
CA MET A 159 -10.39 13.40 -4.73
C MET A 159 -11.28 12.17 -4.75
N TYR A 160 -11.26 11.40 -3.66
CA TYR A 160 -11.97 10.12 -3.56
C TYR A 160 -13.28 10.22 -2.79
N GLN A 161 -13.66 11.44 -2.39
CA GLN A 161 -14.83 11.74 -1.56
C GLN A 161 -15.03 10.75 -0.40
N SER A 162 -13.92 10.33 0.21
CA SER A 162 -13.86 9.18 1.12
C SER A 162 -14.13 9.56 2.56
N ASP A 163 -14.78 8.69 3.32
CA ASP A 163 -14.78 8.79 4.79
C ASP A 163 -13.38 8.52 5.32
N PHE A 164 -12.84 9.38 6.19
CA PHE A 164 -11.42 9.34 6.53
C PHE A 164 -11.16 9.02 7.99
N VAL A 165 -10.52 7.87 8.21
CA VAL A 165 -10.11 7.38 9.53
C VAL A 165 -8.63 7.64 9.77
N PHE A 166 -8.32 8.37 10.83
CA PHE A 166 -6.94 8.70 11.20
C PHE A 166 -6.77 8.94 12.70
N GLY A 167 -5.55 8.76 13.22
CA GLY A 167 -5.25 8.80 14.65
C GLY A 167 -4.99 10.20 15.21
N SER A 168 -5.70 11.24 14.74
CA SER A 168 -5.41 12.68 14.96
C SER A 168 -4.33 13.28 14.05
N ALA A 169 -4.03 14.57 14.16
CA ALA A 169 -2.99 15.26 13.40
C ALA A 169 -2.32 16.34 14.26
N ASP A 170 -1.25 16.96 13.76
CA ASP A 170 -0.77 18.23 14.33
C ASP A 170 -1.90 19.26 14.28
N GLU A 171 -2.05 20.10 15.31
CA GLU A 171 -3.20 21.02 15.47
C GLU A 171 -3.43 21.87 14.22
N ARG A 172 -2.38 22.42 13.59
CA ARG A 172 -2.49 23.25 12.37
C ARG A 172 -2.97 22.47 11.14
N ILE A 173 -2.69 21.16 11.12
CA ILE A 173 -3.18 20.25 10.07
C ILE A 173 -4.62 19.86 10.40
N LEU A 174 -4.92 19.61 11.67
CA LEU A 174 -6.24 19.23 12.14
C LEU A 174 -7.26 20.35 11.93
N ASP A 175 -6.88 21.60 12.18
CA ASP A 175 -7.68 22.79 11.90
C ASP A 175 -8.02 22.85 10.41
N GLN A 176 -7.01 22.72 9.54
CA GLN A 176 -7.23 22.72 8.09
C GLN A 176 -8.10 21.56 7.60
N LEU A 177 -8.00 20.37 8.21
CA LEU A 177 -8.89 19.24 7.94
C LEU A 177 -10.32 19.55 8.38
N ASN A 178 -10.51 20.20 9.53
CA ASN A 178 -11.82 20.57 10.05
C ASN A 178 -12.47 21.78 9.33
N ASP A 179 -11.67 22.60 8.66
CA ASP A 179 -12.15 23.69 7.81
C ASP A 179 -12.72 23.19 6.47
N GLN A 180 -12.52 21.91 6.14
CA GLN A 180 -13.05 21.33 4.91
C GLN A 180 -14.56 21.12 4.98
N THR A 181 -15.22 21.25 3.82
CA THR A 181 -16.67 21.01 3.67
C THR A 181 -17.07 19.59 4.10
N TYR A 182 -16.14 18.64 4.01
CA TYR A 182 -16.32 17.25 4.39
C TYR A 182 -15.96 16.91 5.83
N ARG A 183 -15.75 17.89 6.73
CA ARG A 183 -15.37 17.65 8.14
C ARG A 183 -16.22 16.61 8.88
N LYS A 184 -17.49 16.44 8.52
CA LYS A 184 -18.39 15.43 9.11
C LYS A 184 -18.01 13.99 8.75
N ARG A 185 -17.23 13.79 7.69
CA ARG A 185 -16.68 12.52 7.21
C ARG A 185 -15.31 12.19 7.84
N LEU A 186 -14.82 13.00 8.77
CA LEU A 186 -13.56 12.79 9.47
C LEU A 186 -13.78 12.01 10.78
N ILE A 187 -13.05 10.90 10.93
CA ILE A 187 -13.12 9.99 12.08
C ILE A 187 -11.73 9.94 12.72
N TYR A 188 -11.60 10.62 13.86
CA TYR A 188 -10.36 10.71 14.62
C TYR A 188 -10.67 10.87 16.10
N LEU A 189 -9.71 10.55 16.97
CA LEU A 189 -9.83 10.65 18.44
C LEU A 189 -11.01 9.86 19.04
N LEU A 190 -11.49 8.85 18.34
CA LEU A 190 -12.43 7.88 18.92
C LEU A 190 -11.60 6.82 19.64
N ASP A 191 -11.54 6.93 20.96
CA ASP A 191 -10.98 5.94 21.87
C ASP A 191 -12.11 5.52 22.84
N GLY A 192 -12.67 4.32 22.66
CA GLY A 192 -13.68 3.77 23.56
C GLY A 192 -13.91 2.29 23.28
N ASP A 193 -13.96 1.48 24.35
CA ASP A 193 -14.38 0.06 24.43
C ASP A 193 -13.74 -0.97 23.44
N PRO A 194 -13.82 -2.30 23.70
CA PRO A 194 -13.22 -3.33 22.84
C PRO A 194 -13.81 -3.39 21.42
N CYS A 195 -12.98 -3.81 20.45
CA CYS A 195 -13.39 -4.07 19.06
C CYS A 195 -14.28 -5.32 18.97
N PRO A 196 -15.29 -5.37 18.07
CA PRO A 196 -16.33 -4.37 17.77
C PRO A 196 -17.24 -4.11 19.01
N PRO A 197 -18.06 -3.02 19.05
CA PRO A 197 -18.76 -2.35 17.94
C PRO A 197 -18.30 -0.93 17.56
N GLN A 198 -17.20 -0.40 18.11
CA GLN A 198 -16.75 0.97 17.79
C GLN A 198 -16.03 1.05 16.43
N PRO A 199 -16.23 2.13 15.64
CA PRO A 199 -15.64 2.25 14.30
C PRO A 199 -14.11 2.36 14.34
N VAL A 200 -13.54 2.79 15.47
CA VAL A 200 -12.09 2.79 15.73
C VAL A 200 -11.88 2.28 17.15
N CYS A 201 -10.92 1.37 17.32
CA CYS A 201 -10.70 0.69 18.59
C CYS A 201 -9.22 0.31 18.78
N ARG A 202 -8.88 -0.20 19.98
CA ARG A 202 -7.52 -0.63 20.34
C ARG A 202 -7.35 -2.14 20.18
N TYR A 203 -6.41 -2.52 19.33
CA TYR A 203 -5.90 -3.88 19.23
C TYR A 203 -4.74 -4.07 20.21
N ASP A 204 -4.77 -5.17 20.95
CA ASP A 204 -3.75 -5.54 21.95
C ASP A 204 -3.44 -4.37 22.92
N PRO A 205 -4.43 -3.87 23.67
CA PRO A 205 -4.27 -2.69 24.53
C PRO A 205 -3.25 -2.88 25.66
N ALA A 206 -2.98 -4.13 26.06
CA ALA A 206 -1.97 -4.47 27.04
C ALA A 206 -0.55 -4.64 26.45
N GLY A 207 -0.44 -4.74 25.12
CA GLY A 207 0.82 -4.88 24.39
C GLY A 207 1.09 -3.69 23.46
N TYR A 208 0.98 -3.90 22.15
CA TYR A 208 1.32 -2.86 21.17
C TYR A 208 0.36 -1.66 21.16
N ASN A 209 -0.86 -1.82 21.68
CA ASN A 209 -1.89 -0.79 21.80
C ASN A 209 -2.15 -0.01 20.50
N LEU A 210 -2.42 -0.75 19.43
CA LEU A 210 -2.54 -0.21 18.08
C LEU A 210 -3.98 0.22 17.79
N LEU A 211 -4.14 1.39 17.15
CA LEU A 211 -5.45 1.79 16.63
C LEU A 211 -5.75 0.99 15.36
N VAL A 212 -6.95 0.44 15.26
CA VAL A 212 -7.46 -0.29 14.10
C VAL A 212 -8.94 0.07 13.85
N THR A 213 -9.43 -0.23 12.66
CA THR A 213 -10.82 0.02 12.25
C THR A 213 -11.32 -1.10 11.34
N GLY A 214 -12.62 -1.37 11.36
CA GLY A 214 -13.29 -2.14 10.30
C GLY A 214 -14.02 -1.19 9.36
N THR A 215 -13.82 -1.30 8.04
CA THR A 215 -14.35 -0.32 7.08
C THR A 215 -15.87 -0.36 6.96
N GLN A 216 -16.50 -1.51 7.22
CA GLN A 216 -17.95 -1.61 7.32
C GLN A 216 -18.48 -0.88 8.56
N ALA A 217 -17.85 -1.09 9.73
CA ALA A 217 -18.24 -0.43 10.98
C ALA A 217 -18.14 1.11 10.90
N VAL A 218 -17.19 1.63 10.12
CA VAL A 218 -17.09 3.08 9.83
C VAL A 218 -18.34 3.58 9.11
N ARG A 219 -18.81 2.87 8.09
CA ARG A 219 -20.00 3.25 7.32
C ARG A 219 -21.25 3.20 8.19
N GLU A 220 -21.40 2.12 8.96
CA GLU A 220 -22.50 1.95 9.92
C GLU A 220 -22.52 3.11 10.93
N TYR A 221 -21.37 3.45 11.51
CA TYR A 221 -21.25 4.58 12.44
C TYR A 221 -21.63 5.93 11.82
N LEU A 222 -21.20 6.21 10.58
CA LEU A 222 -21.50 7.49 9.94
C LEU A 222 -22.97 7.61 9.52
N SER A 223 -23.56 6.50 9.07
CA SER A 223 -24.98 6.41 8.74
C SER A 223 -25.86 6.65 9.97
N GLU A 224 -25.53 6.01 11.10
CA GLU A 224 -26.30 6.10 12.33
C GLU A 224 -26.10 7.43 13.06
N TYR A 225 -24.85 7.90 13.23
CA TYR A 225 -24.54 9.00 14.16
C TYR A 225 -24.28 10.35 13.48
N ARG A 226 -24.08 10.39 12.16
CA ARG A 226 -23.72 11.63 11.45
C ARG A 226 -24.64 11.98 10.28
N GLU A 227 -25.71 11.20 10.11
CA GLU A 227 -26.69 11.36 9.03
C GLU A 227 -26.00 11.48 7.65
N GLN A 228 -24.85 10.84 7.49
CA GLN A 228 -24.16 10.79 6.21
C GLN A 228 -24.80 9.66 5.42
N ARG A 229 -25.44 10.01 4.31
CA ARG A 229 -26.01 9.02 3.40
C ARG A 229 -24.91 8.47 2.51
N ASP A 230 -25.00 7.17 2.28
CA ASP A 230 -24.33 6.50 1.18
C ASP A 230 -25.04 6.90 -0.11
N ASP A 231 -24.53 7.95 -0.75
CA ASP A 231 -24.78 8.26 -2.14
C ASP A 231 -23.56 7.82 -2.95
N ARG A 232 -23.80 7.25 -4.14
CA ARG A 232 -22.74 6.93 -5.09
C ARG A 232 -21.93 8.19 -5.39
N PRO A 233 -20.66 8.27 -4.96
CA PRO A 233 -19.85 9.44 -5.24
C PRO A 233 -19.47 9.49 -6.73
N ASP A 234 -19.35 10.70 -7.25
CA ASP A 234 -18.65 10.94 -8.50
C ASP A 234 -17.14 10.75 -8.25
N LEU A 235 -16.58 9.70 -8.86
CA LEU A 235 -15.18 9.30 -8.76
C LEU A 235 -14.53 9.23 -10.15
N ASP A 236 -14.98 10.11 -11.05
CA ASP A 236 -14.39 10.28 -12.37
C ASP A 236 -12.90 10.67 -12.28
N GLY A 237 -12.12 10.26 -13.28
CA GLY A 237 -10.72 10.64 -13.46
C GLY A 237 -9.81 9.53 -13.98
N MET A 238 -10.10 8.27 -13.66
CA MET A 238 -9.27 7.12 -14.06
C MET A 238 -9.81 6.43 -15.32
N TRP A 239 -8.98 6.26 -16.34
CA TRP A 239 -9.35 5.48 -17.54
C TRP A 239 -8.68 4.11 -17.52
N PHE A 240 -9.42 3.03 -17.76
CA PHE A 240 -8.91 1.67 -17.68
C PHE A 240 -9.03 0.94 -19.01
N ASN A 241 -7.98 0.22 -19.40
CA ASN A 241 -8.01 -0.66 -20.57
C ASN A 241 -7.19 -1.94 -20.27
N PRO A 242 -7.76 -3.15 -20.43
CA PRO A 242 -7.01 -4.38 -20.22
C PRO A 242 -5.88 -4.56 -21.25
N GLY A 243 -6.01 -3.98 -22.46
CA GLY A 243 -4.95 -4.00 -23.46
C GLY A 243 -3.72 -3.20 -23.04
N LEU A 244 -2.53 -3.76 -23.28
CA LEU A 244 -1.25 -3.09 -23.05
C LEU A 244 -1.10 -1.88 -24.00
N PRO A 245 -0.95 -0.66 -23.49
CA PRO A 245 -0.63 0.49 -24.35
C PRO A 245 0.74 0.38 -25.02
N GLN A 246 0.89 1.03 -26.17
CA GLN A 246 2.18 1.13 -26.88
C GLN A 246 3.13 2.14 -26.19
N GLY A 247 4.43 2.04 -26.48
CA GLY A 247 5.44 3.03 -26.05
C GLY A 247 6.05 2.80 -24.67
N GLY A 248 5.74 1.70 -24.00
CA GLY A 248 6.36 1.32 -22.73
C GLY A 248 7.76 0.73 -22.91
N GLN A 249 8.56 0.81 -21.85
CA GLN A 249 9.87 0.17 -21.77
C GLN A 249 9.80 -1.04 -20.83
N PRO A 250 10.40 -2.20 -21.18
CA PRO A 250 10.46 -3.34 -20.26
C PRO A 250 11.10 -2.95 -18.93
N LEU A 251 10.39 -3.18 -17.84
CA LEU A 251 10.87 -2.89 -16.50
C LEU A 251 10.28 -3.89 -15.51
N VAL A 252 11.14 -4.72 -14.94
CA VAL A 252 10.72 -5.77 -14.01
C VAL A 252 10.83 -5.32 -12.56
N ARG A 253 11.57 -4.24 -12.25
CA ARG A 253 11.76 -3.80 -10.87
C ARG A 253 11.81 -2.28 -10.68
N LEU A 254 11.06 -1.80 -9.71
CA LEU A 254 11.06 -0.40 -9.26
C LEU A 254 11.49 -0.32 -7.79
N TYR A 255 12.58 0.39 -7.51
CA TYR A 255 13.00 0.72 -6.15
C TYR A 255 12.52 2.12 -5.76
N VAL A 256 12.01 2.25 -4.54
CA VAL A 256 11.74 3.56 -3.91
C VAL A 256 12.39 3.56 -2.53
N ARG A 257 13.24 4.55 -2.28
CA ARG A 257 13.90 4.76 -0.99
C ARG A 257 13.47 6.10 -0.43
N TYR A 258 12.68 6.08 0.62
CA TYR A 258 12.31 7.29 1.36
C TYR A 258 13.39 7.70 2.35
N SER A 259 14.02 6.72 3.01
CA SER A 259 15.10 6.96 3.97
C SER A 259 15.89 5.71 4.32
N TYR A 260 16.74 5.81 5.34
CA TYR A 260 17.46 4.67 5.94
C TYR A 260 16.54 3.60 6.54
N GLY A 261 15.33 3.97 7.01
CA GLY A 261 14.38 3.06 7.67
C GLY A 261 13.09 2.82 6.91
N ALA A 262 13.03 3.31 5.68
CA ALA A 262 11.91 3.09 4.79
C ALA A 262 12.41 3.04 3.34
N TYR A 263 12.62 1.82 2.86
CA TYR A 263 12.97 1.54 1.48
C TYR A 263 12.27 0.26 1.03
N LEU A 264 11.93 0.20 -0.26
CA LEU A 264 11.09 -0.84 -0.83
C LEU A 264 11.45 -1.10 -2.29
N TYR A 265 10.94 -2.21 -2.83
CA TYR A 265 10.81 -2.35 -4.26
C TYR A 265 9.51 -3.07 -4.65
N TRP A 266 9.12 -2.85 -5.90
CA TRP A 266 8.08 -3.57 -6.60
C TRP A 266 8.72 -4.47 -7.65
N GLN A 267 8.34 -5.75 -7.67
CA GLN A 267 8.85 -6.75 -8.60
C GLN A 267 7.71 -7.27 -9.48
N TRP A 268 7.85 -7.17 -10.79
CA TRP A 268 6.94 -7.80 -11.73
C TRP A 268 6.98 -9.32 -11.57
N ASP A 269 5.81 -9.93 -11.39
CA ASP A 269 5.61 -11.38 -11.46
C ASP A 269 4.79 -11.71 -12.72
N PRO A 270 5.40 -12.33 -13.75
CA PRO A 270 4.71 -12.70 -14.97
C PRO A 270 3.68 -13.81 -14.76
N THR A 271 3.76 -14.58 -13.66
CA THR A 271 2.82 -15.67 -13.36
C THR A 271 1.47 -15.12 -12.98
N THR A 272 1.44 -14.11 -12.10
CA THR A 272 0.19 -13.46 -11.69
C THR A 272 -0.17 -12.27 -12.56
N GLY A 273 0.79 -11.75 -13.34
CA GLY A 273 0.63 -10.52 -14.11
C GLY A 273 0.50 -9.28 -13.22
N ARG A 274 1.16 -9.26 -12.05
CA ARG A 274 1.07 -8.20 -11.03
C ARG A 274 2.45 -7.85 -10.48
N TYR A 275 2.57 -6.68 -9.87
CA TYR A 275 3.78 -6.28 -9.14
C TYR A 275 3.66 -6.66 -7.67
N LEU A 276 4.59 -7.46 -7.16
CA LEU A 276 4.70 -7.83 -5.76
C LEU A 276 5.55 -6.81 -4.99
N ARG A 277 5.13 -6.46 -3.78
CA ARG A 277 5.82 -5.48 -2.94
C ARG A 277 6.78 -6.13 -1.95
N TYR A 278 8.01 -5.64 -1.93
CA TYR A 278 9.03 -6.00 -0.96
C TYR A 278 9.43 -4.79 -0.13
N GLN A 279 9.62 -4.99 1.16
CA GLN A 279 9.83 -3.91 2.15
C GLN A 279 11.11 -4.16 2.96
N ASP A 280 11.75 -3.08 3.41
CA ASP A 280 12.92 -3.13 4.29
C ASP A 280 12.75 -4.06 5.50
N THR A 281 13.84 -4.74 5.85
CA THR A 281 13.95 -5.65 7.02
C THR A 281 14.98 -5.18 8.04
N GLN A 282 15.80 -4.19 7.68
CA GLN A 282 16.81 -3.59 8.54
C GLN A 282 17.00 -2.11 8.24
N GLU A 283 17.52 -1.36 9.20
CA GLU A 283 17.98 0.01 8.96
C GLU A 283 19.21 -0.01 8.06
N ASP A 284 19.29 0.91 7.11
CA ASP A 284 20.40 1.06 6.18
C ASP A 284 20.90 2.51 6.19
N PHE A 285 21.58 2.91 7.26
CA PHE A 285 22.05 4.30 7.44
C PHE A 285 23.07 4.75 6.39
N GLN A 286 23.90 3.82 5.88
CA GLN A 286 24.99 4.14 4.96
C GLN A 286 24.61 3.96 3.48
N GLY A 287 23.53 3.23 3.19
CA GLY A 287 23.04 3.00 1.83
C GLY A 287 23.62 1.74 1.18
N ARG A 288 22.74 0.96 0.54
CA ARG A 288 23.02 -0.25 -0.27
C ARG A 288 23.66 -1.41 0.50
N GLY A 289 23.46 -1.45 1.82
CA GLY A 289 23.29 -2.68 2.58
C GLY A 289 21.81 -3.02 2.77
N GLU A 290 20.98 -2.77 1.76
CA GLU A 290 19.51 -2.93 1.80
C GLU A 290 19.13 -4.41 1.90
N ALA A 291 18.18 -4.73 2.79
CA ALA A 291 17.63 -6.09 2.90
C ALA A 291 16.10 -6.05 2.89
N TYR A 292 15.48 -6.99 2.18
CA TYR A 292 14.06 -6.96 1.88
C TYR A 292 13.37 -8.28 2.18
N ALA A 293 12.10 -8.20 2.55
CA ALA A 293 11.18 -9.34 2.59
C ALA A 293 9.90 -8.99 1.85
N LEU A 294 9.20 -10.01 1.35
CA LEU A 294 7.87 -9.86 0.76
C LEU A 294 6.95 -9.26 1.83
N LEU A 295 6.29 -8.14 1.50
CA LEU A 295 5.29 -7.57 2.40
C LEU A 295 3.99 -8.36 2.24
N THR A 296 3.46 -8.88 3.34
CA THR A 296 2.16 -9.52 3.39
C THR A 296 1.14 -8.67 4.13
N ASP A 297 -0.14 -8.98 3.92
CA ASP A 297 -1.23 -8.48 4.75
C ASP A 297 -1.43 -9.40 5.96
N ARG A 298 -1.48 -8.83 7.16
CA ARG A 298 -1.68 -9.59 8.39
C ARG A 298 -3.08 -10.18 8.50
N LEU A 299 -4.08 -9.52 7.91
CA LEU A 299 -5.47 -9.98 7.93
C LEU A 299 -5.67 -11.17 7.01
N THR A 300 -5.19 -11.09 5.76
CA THR A 300 -5.47 -12.10 4.75
C THR A 300 -4.35 -13.13 4.58
N GLY A 301 -3.12 -12.80 4.99
CA GLY A 301 -1.93 -13.60 4.73
C GLY A 301 -1.37 -13.43 3.32
N ASP A 302 -2.05 -12.69 2.45
CA ASP A 302 -1.65 -12.53 1.05
C ASP A 302 -0.43 -11.63 0.90
N ALA A 303 0.34 -11.86 -0.16
CA ALA A 303 1.34 -10.92 -0.63
C ALA A 303 0.68 -9.61 -1.06
N ILE A 304 1.27 -8.46 -0.68
CA ILE A 304 0.85 -7.18 -1.21
C ILE A 304 1.25 -7.10 -2.69
N ALA A 305 0.23 -6.93 -3.53
CA ALA A 305 0.37 -6.92 -4.98
C ALA A 305 -0.47 -5.82 -5.63
N ALA A 306 0.01 -5.28 -6.75
CA ALA A 306 -0.65 -4.22 -7.50
C ALA A 306 -0.67 -4.50 -9.00
N ASP A 307 -1.73 -4.09 -9.66
CA ASP A 307 -1.87 -4.16 -11.12
C ASP A 307 -1.22 -2.94 -11.77
N ASN A 308 -1.26 -1.80 -11.06
CA ASN A 308 -0.59 -0.57 -11.42
C ASN A 308 0.28 -0.08 -10.25
N VAL A 309 1.53 0.30 -10.54
CA VAL A 309 2.37 1.07 -9.61
C VAL A 309 2.73 2.39 -10.27
N VAL A 310 2.41 3.51 -9.64
CA VAL A 310 2.61 4.84 -10.24
C VAL A 310 3.45 5.70 -9.32
N VAL A 311 4.63 6.11 -9.78
CA VAL A 311 5.47 7.08 -9.07
C VAL A 311 5.04 8.48 -9.47
N LEU A 312 4.45 9.23 -8.54
CA LEU A 312 4.04 10.63 -8.74
C LEU A 312 5.19 11.56 -8.34
N VAL A 313 5.61 12.44 -9.25
CA VAL A 313 6.60 13.49 -8.95
C VAL A 313 5.87 14.79 -8.66
N VAL A 314 5.89 15.22 -7.39
CA VAL A 314 5.03 16.29 -6.87
C VAL A 314 5.83 17.33 -6.09
N GLU A 315 5.46 18.60 -6.15
CA GLU A 315 6.11 19.65 -5.35
C GLU A 315 5.89 19.39 -3.86
N HIS A 316 6.97 19.40 -3.09
CA HIS A 316 6.94 19.30 -1.62
C HIS A 316 7.45 20.63 -1.06
N LYS A 317 6.65 21.27 -0.21
CA LYS A 317 7.04 22.45 0.56
C LYS A 317 7.22 22.05 2.01
N ASP A 318 8.43 22.21 2.52
CA ASP A 318 8.78 21.84 3.87
C ASP A 318 8.69 23.04 4.81
N PHE A 319 8.03 22.83 5.95
CA PHE A 319 7.89 23.82 6.99
C PHE A 319 8.41 23.23 8.30
N VAL A 320 9.41 23.87 8.89
CA VAL A 320 9.93 23.50 10.21
C VAL A 320 9.47 24.52 11.22
N TYR A 321 8.59 24.11 12.11
CA TYR A 321 8.01 25.00 13.11
C TYR A 321 8.69 24.81 14.45
N GLN A 322 9.22 25.90 14.99
CA GLN A 322 9.69 26.00 16.36
C GLN A 322 8.63 26.73 17.19
N PRO A 323 8.16 26.15 18.31
CA PRO A 323 7.17 26.80 19.15
C PRO A 323 7.74 28.08 19.81
N PRO A 324 6.92 29.11 20.07
CA PRO A 324 7.38 30.42 20.58
C PRO A 324 8.01 30.40 21.98
N LYS A 325 7.89 29.29 22.71
CA LYS A 325 8.52 29.08 24.03
C LYS A 325 9.46 27.90 23.90
N ASP A 326 10.75 28.19 23.94
CA ASP A 326 11.84 27.24 23.71
C ASP A 326 11.76 26.06 24.69
N GLY A 327 11.50 24.86 24.17
CA GLY A 327 11.45 23.63 24.97
C GLY A 327 10.80 22.44 24.28
N ASN A 328 9.86 22.68 23.36
CA ASN A 328 9.26 21.61 22.55
C ASN A 328 10.09 21.37 21.28
N PRO A 329 10.19 20.12 20.80
CA PRO A 329 10.92 19.80 19.57
C PRO A 329 10.30 20.51 18.37
N ALA A 330 11.15 20.84 17.38
CA ALA A 330 10.67 21.36 16.11
C ALA A 330 9.75 20.34 15.44
N VAL A 331 8.66 20.82 14.85
CA VAL A 331 7.72 19.99 14.09
C VAL A 331 7.95 20.23 12.61
N GLU A 332 8.29 19.17 11.89
CA GLU A 332 8.30 19.18 10.44
C GLU A 332 6.89 18.90 9.90
N ILE A 333 6.40 19.80 9.05
CA ILE A 333 5.17 19.67 8.28
C ILE A 333 5.54 19.77 6.81
N ILE A 334 5.12 18.77 6.03
CA ILE A 334 5.31 18.76 4.59
C ILE A 334 3.96 18.98 3.90
N ASP A 335 3.94 19.95 3.02
CA ASP A 335 2.82 20.29 2.16
C ASP A 335 3.11 19.79 0.74
N ILE A 336 2.36 18.79 0.30
CA ILE A 336 2.55 18.12 -1.00
C ILE A 336 1.47 18.64 -1.94
N LYS A 337 1.87 19.43 -2.94
CA LYS A 337 0.96 20.12 -3.86
C LYS A 337 0.47 19.21 -4.97
N LEU A 338 -0.48 18.33 -4.65
CA LEU A 338 -1.10 17.41 -5.60
C LEU A 338 -2.21 18.09 -6.41
N GLU A 339 -1.98 19.27 -6.96
CA GLU A 339 -2.93 20.01 -7.80
C GLU A 339 -2.22 20.48 -9.08
N GLY A 340 -2.96 20.57 -10.19
CA GLY A 340 -2.41 20.91 -11.49
C GLY A 340 -1.89 19.69 -12.23
N SER A 341 -0.63 19.72 -12.66
CA SER A 341 -0.03 18.59 -13.37
C SER A 341 1.46 18.43 -13.08
N GLY A 342 1.96 17.21 -13.26
CA GLY A 342 3.38 16.90 -13.07
C GLY A 342 3.77 15.60 -13.75
N ARG A 343 5.07 15.29 -13.71
CA ARG A 343 5.57 14.01 -14.26
C ARG A 343 5.19 12.85 -13.36
N ALA A 344 4.99 11.69 -13.97
CA ALA A 344 4.83 10.43 -13.27
C ALA A 344 5.45 9.28 -14.09
N TYR A 345 5.66 8.15 -13.42
CA TYR A 345 6.11 6.92 -14.05
C TYR A 345 5.12 5.82 -13.69
N ALA A 346 4.41 5.29 -14.68
CA ALA A 346 3.39 4.28 -14.48
C ALA A 346 3.91 2.91 -14.90
N LEU A 347 3.75 1.92 -14.03
CA LEU A 347 4.12 0.54 -14.25
C LEU A 347 2.87 -0.33 -14.31
N ARG A 348 2.72 -1.10 -15.38
CA ARG A 348 1.73 -2.16 -15.57
C ARG A 348 2.29 -3.20 -16.53
N ASP A 349 1.86 -4.45 -16.42
CA ASP A 349 2.19 -5.50 -17.40
C ASP A 349 3.70 -5.69 -17.69
N GLY A 350 4.56 -5.52 -16.68
CA GLY A 350 6.02 -5.60 -16.83
C GLY A 350 6.67 -4.46 -17.63
N MET A 351 5.92 -3.36 -17.84
CA MET A 351 6.34 -2.20 -18.62
C MET A 351 6.27 -0.92 -17.79
N LEU A 352 7.20 -0.01 -18.03
CA LEU A 352 7.23 1.35 -17.49
C LEU A 352 6.90 2.38 -18.59
N PHE A 353 6.06 3.34 -18.25
CA PHE A 353 5.66 4.45 -19.10
C PHE A 353 5.97 5.77 -18.40
N GLU A 354 6.64 6.69 -19.10
CA GLU A 354 6.70 8.08 -18.66
C GLU A 354 5.39 8.77 -19.03
N VAL A 355 4.71 9.31 -18.02
CA VAL A 355 3.37 9.87 -18.12
C VAL A 355 3.31 11.20 -17.37
N ARG A 356 2.17 11.89 -17.47
CA ARG A 356 1.84 13.03 -16.62
C ARG A 356 0.65 12.69 -15.75
N TRP A 357 0.70 13.11 -14.50
CA TRP A 357 -0.51 13.21 -13.68
C TRP A 357 -1.15 14.56 -13.92
N VAL A 358 -2.49 14.59 -13.97
CA VAL A 358 -3.30 15.79 -14.12
C VAL A 358 -4.46 15.73 -13.14
N ARG A 359 -4.64 16.79 -12.37
CA ARG A 359 -5.74 16.99 -11.43
C ARG A 359 -6.13 18.46 -11.41
N ALA A 360 -7.37 18.77 -11.80
CA ALA A 360 -7.91 20.10 -11.56
C ALA A 360 -8.17 20.30 -10.06
N ALA A 361 -8.12 21.54 -9.56
CA ALA A 361 -8.20 21.82 -8.13
C ALA A 361 -9.52 21.35 -7.49
N ASP A 362 -10.59 21.28 -8.27
CA ASP A 362 -11.96 20.98 -7.88
C ASP A 362 -12.56 19.72 -8.54
N GLU A 363 -11.85 19.05 -9.46
CA GLU A 363 -12.34 17.86 -10.15
C GLU A 363 -11.65 16.57 -9.66
N GLY A 364 -12.48 15.56 -9.33
CA GLY A 364 -12.22 14.13 -9.46
C GLY A 364 -10.92 13.51 -8.92
N ALA A 365 -10.77 12.22 -9.19
CA ALA A 365 -9.50 11.52 -9.03
C ALA A 365 -8.46 12.05 -10.05
N LEU A 366 -7.17 11.86 -9.76
CA LEU A 366 -6.14 12.24 -10.72
C LEU A 366 -6.23 11.34 -11.97
N SER A 367 -6.02 11.95 -13.13
CA SER A 367 -5.90 11.25 -14.40
C SER A 367 -4.43 11.12 -14.80
N LEU A 368 -4.12 10.13 -15.65
CA LEU A 368 -2.81 10.01 -16.28
C LEU A 368 -2.94 10.27 -17.78
N THR A 369 -1.95 10.94 -18.34
CA THR A 369 -1.81 11.14 -19.78
C THR A 369 -0.41 10.75 -20.24
N PHE A 370 -0.29 10.31 -21.49
CA PHE A 370 1.00 10.25 -22.16
C PHE A 370 1.60 11.65 -22.33
N LEU A 371 2.88 11.72 -22.68
CA LEU A 371 3.58 12.99 -22.86
C LEU A 371 3.00 13.86 -23.99
N ASP A 372 2.31 13.26 -24.96
CA ASP A 372 1.60 13.94 -26.04
C ASP A 372 0.21 14.47 -25.62
N GLY A 373 -0.20 14.21 -24.37
CA GLY A 373 -1.48 14.63 -23.81
C GLY A 373 -2.63 13.64 -24.01
N SER A 374 -2.44 12.55 -24.78
CA SER A 374 -3.45 11.51 -24.92
C SER A 374 -3.66 10.75 -23.59
N PRO A 375 -4.87 10.24 -23.28
CA PRO A 375 -5.12 9.53 -22.03
C PRO A 375 -4.25 8.27 -21.89
N TYR A 376 -3.68 8.07 -20.70
CA TYR A 376 -2.98 6.83 -20.35
C TYR A 376 -3.95 5.85 -19.68
N PRO A 377 -4.06 4.59 -20.15
CA PRO A 377 -4.94 3.61 -19.53
C PRO A 377 -4.25 2.89 -18.38
N TYR A 378 -4.87 2.92 -17.21
CA TYR A 378 -4.59 1.98 -16.13
C TYR A 378 -4.99 0.56 -16.55
N LYS A 379 -4.28 -0.44 -16.03
CA LYS A 379 -4.74 -1.83 -16.06
C LYS A 379 -5.93 -1.95 -15.10
N PRO A 380 -7.04 -2.60 -15.48
CA PRO A 380 -8.10 -2.90 -14.51
C PRO A 380 -7.53 -3.66 -13.30
N GLY A 381 -7.70 -3.12 -12.09
CA GLY A 381 -7.17 -3.68 -10.85
C GLY A 381 -6.69 -2.63 -9.84
N VAL A 382 -5.91 -3.10 -8.86
CA VAL A 382 -5.43 -2.31 -7.72
C VAL A 382 -4.31 -1.37 -8.14
N THR A 383 -4.35 -0.12 -7.66
CA THR A 383 -3.33 0.90 -7.96
C THR A 383 -2.58 1.35 -6.71
N TRP A 384 -1.26 1.34 -6.78
CA TRP A 384 -0.38 1.89 -5.74
C TRP A 384 0.35 3.12 -6.23
N TYR A 385 0.20 4.24 -5.52
CA TYR A 385 0.93 5.47 -5.79
C TYR A 385 2.11 5.63 -4.84
N GLN A 386 3.28 5.91 -5.40
CA GLN A 386 4.50 6.27 -4.71
C GLN A 386 4.75 7.76 -4.91
N VAL A 387 4.52 8.58 -3.90
CA VAL A 387 4.66 10.04 -4.03
C VAL A 387 6.09 10.43 -3.67
N VAL A 388 6.79 11.07 -4.62
CA VAL A 388 8.14 11.59 -4.45
C VAL A 388 8.21 13.06 -4.83
N SER A 389 9.29 13.73 -4.40
CA SER A 389 9.46 15.16 -4.66
C SER A 389 9.92 15.44 -6.10
N VAL A 390 9.71 16.66 -6.59
CA VAL A 390 10.31 17.16 -7.85
C VAL A 390 11.84 17.14 -7.90
N LYS A 391 12.51 17.03 -6.74
CA LYS A 391 13.97 16.92 -6.64
C LYS A 391 14.44 15.47 -6.82
N THR A 392 13.54 14.51 -6.65
CA THR A 392 13.82 13.09 -6.84
C THR A 392 13.94 12.79 -8.34
N LYS A 393 15.09 12.24 -8.75
CA LYS A 393 15.37 11.85 -10.14
C LYS A 393 15.43 10.33 -10.25
N PRO A 394 14.82 9.72 -11.29
CA PRO A 394 14.98 8.29 -11.53
C PRO A 394 16.42 7.98 -11.96
N SER A 395 16.92 6.83 -11.54
CA SER A 395 18.14 6.21 -12.05
C SER A 395 17.79 4.87 -12.67
N PHE A 396 18.06 4.71 -13.96
CA PHE A 396 17.81 3.47 -14.69
C PHE A 396 19.06 2.61 -14.76
N ASP A 397 18.89 1.29 -14.61
CA ASP A 397 19.92 0.28 -14.77
C ASP A 397 19.26 -1.00 -15.32
N GLY A 398 19.43 -1.24 -16.63
CA GLY A 398 18.74 -2.33 -17.32
C GLY A 398 17.22 -2.24 -17.20
N ASP A 399 16.61 -3.30 -16.71
CA ASP A 399 15.16 -3.46 -16.47
C ASP A 399 14.71 -2.95 -15.08
N THR A 400 15.57 -2.17 -14.42
CA THR A 400 15.38 -1.66 -13.07
C THR A 400 15.42 -0.13 -13.05
N VAL A 401 14.55 0.47 -12.25
CA VAL A 401 14.58 1.92 -11.98
C VAL A 401 14.59 2.16 -10.48
N ARG A 402 15.33 3.19 -10.04
CA ARG A 402 15.44 3.58 -8.64
C ARG A 402 15.10 5.05 -8.44
N PHE A 403 14.27 5.30 -7.43
CA PHE A 403 13.96 6.62 -6.91
C PHE A 403 14.50 6.73 -5.48
N ASN A 404 15.53 7.55 -5.28
CA ASN A 404 15.99 7.92 -3.95
C ASN A 404 15.35 9.27 -3.61
N PHE A 405 14.38 9.26 -2.69
CA PHE A 405 13.61 10.42 -2.31
C PHE A 405 14.53 11.52 -1.77
N VAL A 406 14.28 12.76 -2.23
CA VAL A 406 15.03 13.95 -1.79
C VAL A 406 14.03 15.02 -1.39
N ILE A 407 13.88 15.30 -0.09
CA ILE A 407 13.00 16.40 0.34
C ILE A 407 13.67 17.78 0.12
N ARG A 408 14.97 17.88 0.43
CA ARG A 408 15.75 19.12 0.42
C ARG A 408 16.83 19.13 -0.65
#